data_AF-A0A7V9JJM4-F1
#
_entry.id   AF-A0A7V9JJM4-F1
#
_cell.length_a   1.000
_cell.length_b   1.000
_cell.length_c   1.000
_cell.angle_alpha   90.00
_cell.angle_beta   90.00
_cell.angle_gamma   90.00
#
_symmetry.space_group_name_H-M   'P 1'
#
loop_
_entity.id
_entity.type
_entity.pdbx_description
1 polymer ?
#
loop_
_entity_poly.entity_id
_entity_poly.type
_entity_poly.pdbx_seq_one_letter_code
_entity_poly.pdbx_strand_id
1 'polypeptide(L)'
;MPSELLPYDARSLREPCAELDVWRERLDRAGPLPRRWAGRLRRDLEAEAVAASVGMEQVPVTVDEVRRILAGERPPSVTDVDQSLVLGYREAMEYVLRRADDPGFRWSRELV
;
A
#
# COMPACT_ATOMS: atom_id res chain seq x y z
N MET A 1 13.58 -26.04 8.84
CA MET A 1 12.27 -25.63 8.28
C MET A 1 12.44 -25.61 6.76
N PRO A 2 11.67 -26.41 6.00
CA PRO A 2 12.00 -26.68 4.60
C PRO A 2 11.83 -25.42 3.74
N SER A 3 12.85 -25.19 2.92
CA SER A 3 13.05 -24.04 2.03
C SER A 3 12.19 -24.10 0.75
N GLU A 4 11.07 -24.83 0.74
CA GLU A 4 10.41 -25.27 -0.50
C GLU A 4 9.23 -24.41 -0.97
N LEU A 5 8.85 -23.34 -0.28
CA LEU A 5 7.65 -22.56 -0.62
C LEU A 5 7.89 -21.38 -1.58
N LEU A 6 9.13 -20.95 -1.77
CA LEU A 6 9.44 -19.76 -2.57
C LEU A 6 10.33 -20.13 -3.76
N PRO A 7 10.07 -19.59 -4.96
CA PRO A 7 10.84 -19.90 -6.17
C PRO A 7 12.26 -19.29 -6.19
N TYR A 8 12.74 -18.78 -5.04
CA TYR A 8 14.04 -18.14 -4.88
C TYR A 8 14.62 -18.43 -3.48
N ASP A 9 15.94 -18.30 -3.34
CA ASP A 9 16.62 -18.48 -2.05
C ASP A 9 16.31 -17.30 -1.12
N ALA A 10 15.45 -17.51 -0.13
CA ALA A 10 15.09 -16.48 0.85
C ALA A 10 16.30 -15.92 1.63
N ARG A 11 17.44 -16.63 1.68
CA ARG A 11 18.64 -16.15 2.35
C ARG A 11 19.28 -14.95 1.63
N SER A 12 19.08 -14.82 0.32
CA SER A 12 19.59 -13.69 -0.48
C SER A 12 18.88 -12.38 -0.13
N LEU A 13 17.65 -12.45 0.41
CA LEU A 13 16.90 -11.27 0.82
C LEU A 13 17.36 -10.69 2.16
N ARG A 14 18.22 -11.38 2.92
CA ARG A 14 18.64 -10.93 4.25
C ARG A 14 19.35 -9.58 4.23
N GLU A 15 20.29 -9.40 3.32
CA GLU A 15 21.02 -8.14 3.18
C GLU A 15 20.10 -6.99 2.72
N PRO A 16 19.29 -7.13 1.65
CA PRO A 16 18.31 -6.12 1.29
C PRO A 16 17.32 -5.77 2.40
N CYS A 17 16.79 -6.75 3.13
CA CYS A 17 15.88 -6.50 4.25
C CYS A 17 16.57 -5.73 5.38
N ALA A 18 17.81 -6.09 5.72
CA ALA A 18 18.59 -5.35 6.71
C ALA A 18 18.87 -3.90 6.26
N GLU A 19 19.10 -3.68 4.96
CA GLU A 19 19.23 -2.32 4.41
C GLU A 19 17.94 -1.52 4.56
N LEU A 20 16.78 -2.12 4.26
CA LEU A 20 15.46 -1.49 4.46
C LEU A 20 15.22 -1.14 5.93
N ASP A 21 15.61 -2.01 6.87
CA ASP A 21 15.50 -1.75 8.29
C ASP A 21 16.35 -0.54 8.71
N VAL A 22 17.57 -0.41 8.19
CA VAL A 22 18.44 0.76 8.42
C VAL A 22 17.80 2.05 7.89
N TRP A 23 17.20 2.00 6.70
CA TRP A 23 16.52 3.17 6.13
C TRP A 23 15.28 3.55 6.95
N ARG A 24 14.49 2.58 7.39
CA ARG A 24 13.35 2.80 8.30
C ARG A 24 13.80 3.50 9.58
N GLU A 25 14.83 2.98 10.24
CA GLU A 25 15.35 3.59 11.47
C GLU A 25 15.82 5.04 11.25
N ARG A 26 16.46 5.33 10.12
CA ARG A 26 16.90 6.70 9.78
C ARG A 26 15.71 7.64 9.62
N LEU A 27 14.64 7.19 8.96
CA LEU A 27 13.41 7.97 8.81
C LEU A 27 12.73 8.22 10.15
N ASP A 28 12.68 7.22 11.03
CA ASP A 28 12.09 7.35 12.38
C ASP A 28 12.91 8.29 13.28
N ARG A 29 14.25 8.25 13.18
CA ARG A 29 15.16 9.13 13.95
C ARG A 29 15.09 10.60 13.51
N ALA A 30 14.58 10.90 12.31
CA ALA A 30 14.41 12.27 11.84
C ALA A 30 13.37 13.07 12.66
N GLY A 31 12.77 12.46 13.68
CA GLY A 31 11.77 13.05 14.56
C GLY A 31 10.37 12.89 13.98
N PRO A 32 9.32 13.33 14.69
CA PRO A 32 7.99 13.34 14.12
C PRO A 32 8.04 14.20 12.86
N LEU A 33 7.81 13.58 11.70
CA LEU A 33 7.46 14.33 10.48
C LEU A 33 6.40 15.36 10.91
N PRO A 34 6.56 16.64 10.56
CA PRO A 34 5.56 17.64 10.90
C PRO A 34 4.18 17.05 10.59
N ARG A 35 3.22 17.04 11.52
CA ARG A 35 1.93 16.33 11.32
C ARG A 35 1.26 16.66 9.97
N ARG A 36 1.53 17.86 9.45
CA ARG A 36 1.17 18.34 8.11
C ARG A 36 1.78 17.52 6.96
N TRP A 37 3.05 17.15 7.07
CA TRP A 37 3.76 16.30 6.12
C TRP A 37 3.29 14.85 6.22
N ALA A 38 3.10 14.32 7.43
CA ALA A 38 2.60 12.97 7.61
C ALA A 38 1.24 12.76 6.91
N GLY A 39 0.29 13.70 7.07
CA GLY A 39 -1.02 13.60 6.42
C GLY A 39 -1.02 13.81 4.91
N ARG A 40 -0.10 14.65 4.37
CA ARG A 40 0.03 14.82 2.92
C ARG A 40 0.77 13.66 2.28
N LEU A 41 1.94 13.32 2.81
CA LEU A 41 2.77 12.21 2.36
C LEU A 41 1.99 10.89 2.40
N ARG A 42 1.23 10.63 3.47
CA ARG A 42 0.38 9.43 3.55
C ARG A 42 -0.62 9.36 2.40
N ARG A 43 -1.33 10.46 2.10
CA ARG A 43 -2.32 10.49 1.01
C ARG A 43 -1.68 10.36 -0.37
N ASP A 44 -0.50 10.94 -0.56
CA ASP A 44 0.23 10.82 -1.82
C ASP A 44 0.73 9.39 -2.02
N LEU A 45 1.34 8.77 -1.00
CA LEU A 45 1.76 7.37 -1.04
C LEU A 45 0.58 6.39 -1.19
N GLU A 46 -0.56 6.68 -0.56
CA GLU A 46 -1.78 5.90 -0.73
C GLU A 46 -2.29 5.97 -2.18
N ALA A 47 -2.36 7.16 -2.77
CA ALA A 47 -2.77 7.31 -4.17
C ALA A 47 -1.82 6.59 -5.13
N GLU A 48 -0.50 6.69 -4.91
CA GLU A 48 0.50 5.98 -5.71
C GLU A 48 0.38 4.46 -5.56
N ALA A 49 0.22 3.95 -4.33
CA ALA A 49 0.09 2.52 -4.08
C ALA A 49 -1.20 1.95 -4.69
N VAL A 50 -2.32 2.65 -4.53
CA VAL A 50 -3.61 2.26 -5.13
C VAL A 50 -3.51 2.26 -6.66
N ALA A 51 -2.99 3.33 -7.26
CA ALA A 51 -2.83 3.43 -8.72
C ALA A 51 -1.89 2.34 -9.27
N ALA A 52 -0.76 2.12 -8.61
CA ALA A 52 0.20 1.08 -9.00
C ALA A 52 -0.41 -0.31 -8.91
N SER A 53 -1.21 -0.57 -7.87
CA SER A 53 -1.88 -1.87 -7.72
C SER A 53 -2.91 -2.06 -8.83
N VAL A 54 -3.96 -1.23 -8.91
CA VAL A 54 -5.03 -1.43 -9.91
C VAL A 54 -4.52 -1.36 -11.36
N GLY A 55 -3.40 -0.66 -11.58
CA GLY A 55 -2.70 -0.64 -12.86
C GLY A 55 -2.11 -2.00 -13.26
N MET A 56 -1.76 -2.88 -12.31
CA MET A 56 -1.35 -4.26 -12.61
C MET A 56 -2.49 -5.03 -13.28
N GLU A 57 -3.73 -4.84 -12.84
CA GLU A 57 -4.94 -5.39 -13.45
C GLU A 57 -5.42 -4.59 -14.68
N GLN A 58 -4.59 -3.67 -15.18
CA GLN A 58 -4.85 -2.86 -16.37
C GLN A 58 -6.05 -1.90 -16.24
N VAL A 59 -6.37 -1.47 -15.02
CA VAL A 59 -7.35 -0.39 -14.79
C VAL A 59 -6.74 0.93 -15.30
N PRO A 60 -7.35 1.61 -16.29
CA PRO A 60 -6.74 2.75 -16.98
C PRO A 60 -6.91 4.05 -16.19
N VAL A 61 -6.23 4.16 -15.04
CA VAL A 61 -6.26 5.34 -14.17
C VAL A 61 -4.87 5.88 -13.91
N THR A 62 -4.75 7.21 -13.88
CA THR A 62 -3.52 7.89 -13.46
C THR A 62 -3.47 8.09 -11.95
N VAL A 63 -2.27 8.34 -11.40
CA VAL A 63 -2.11 8.67 -9.97
C VAL A 63 -2.92 9.91 -9.58
N ASP A 64 -3.05 10.91 -10.48
CA ASP A 64 -3.82 12.10 -10.20
C ASP A 64 -5.33 11.83 -10.15
N GLU A 65 -5.84 11.03 -11.08
CA GLU A 65 -7.24 10.58 -11.06
C GLU A 65 -7.54 9.78 -9.80
N VAL A 66 -6.66 8.86 -9.41
CA VAL A 66 -6.78 8.12 -8.15
C VAL A 66 -6.79 9.08 -6.96
N ARG A 67 -5.86 10.05 -6.89
CA ARG A 67 -5.85 11.06 -5.82
C ARG A 67 -7.18 11.81 -5.71
N ARG A 68 -7.77 12.19 -6.85
CA ARG A 68 -9.08 12.87 -6.90
C ARG A 68 -10.23 11.94 -6.46
N ILE A 69 -10.22 10.69 -6.89
CA ILE A 69 -11.20 9.67 -6.47
C ILE A 69 -11.15 9.46 -4.96
N LEU A 70 -9.94 9.32 -4.38
CA LEU A 70 -9.75 9.16 -2.94
C LEU A 70 -10.16 10.40 -2.14
N ALA A 71 -10.13 11.59 -2.76
CA ALA A 71 -10.67 12.82 -2.19
C ALA A 71 -12.21 12.94 -2.30
N GLY A 72 -12.89 11.96 -2.91
CA GLY A 72 -14.33 11.92 -3.10
C GLY A 72 -14.82 12.59 -4.39
N GLU A 73 -13.92 12.95 -5.29
CA GLU A 73 -14.29 13.46 -6.61
C GLU A 73 -14.62 12.31 -7.58
N ARG A 74 -15.33 12.64 -8.67
CA ARG A 74 -15.59 11.75 -9.80
C ARG A 74 -15.00 12.37 -11.07
N PRO A 75 -13.75 12.03 -11.45
CA PRO A 75 -13.14 12.53 -12.66
C PRO A 75 -13.96 12.10 -13.90
N PRO A 76 -14.27 13.02 -14.83
CA PRO A 76 -15.11 12.70 -16.00
C PRO A 76 -14.43 11.74 -17.00
N SER A 77 -13.11 11.61 -16.92
CA SER A 77 -12.30 10.69 -17.73
C SER A 77 -12.34 9.25 -17.23
N VAL A 78 -12.82 9.01 -16.00
CA VAL A 78 -12.81 7.69 -15.35
C VAL A 78 -14.20 7.09 -15.38
N THR A 79 -14.30 5.82 -15.76
CA THR A 79 -15.58 5.11 -15.78
C THR A 79 -16.03 4.75 -14.35
N ASP A 80 -17.32 4.47 -14.18
CA ASP A 80 -17.85 4.05 -12.87
C ASP A 80 -17.26 2.73 -12.39
N VAL A 81 -16.97 1.84 -13.34
CA VAL A 81 -16.33 0.55 -13.05
C VAL A 81 -14.92 0.78 -12.53
N ASP A 82 -14.11 1.58 -13.23
CA ASP A 82 -12.72 1.87 -12.82
C ASP A 82 -12.68 2.61 -11.47
N GLN A 83 -13.58 3.57 -11.26
CA GLN A 83 -13.71 4.25 -9.98
C GLN A 83 -14.05 3.27 -8.84
N SER A 84 -14.96 2.32 -9.10
CA SER A 84 -15.33 1.30 -8.12
C SER A 84 -14.16 0.36 -7.77
N LEU A 85 -13.32 0.02 -8.75
CA LEU A 85 -12.12 -0.80 -8.53
C LEU A 85 -11.08 -0.06 -7.69
N VAL A 86 -10.84 1.22 -7.97
CA VAL A 86 -9.97 2.08 -7.17
C VAL A 86 -10.43 2.13 -5.72
N LEU A 87 -11.72 2.38 -5.48
CA LEU A 87 -12.28 2.46 -4.13
C LEU A 87 -12.27 1.11 -3.42
N GLY A 88 -12.59 0.03 -4.13
CA GLY A 88 -12.60 -1.34 -3.59
C GLY A 88 -11.20 -1.78 -3.14
N TYR A 89 -10.17 -1.52 -3.94
CA TYR A 89 -8.79 -1.79 -3.54
C TYR A 89 -8.38 -0.98 -2.30
N ARG A 90 -8.71 0.32 -2.28
CA ARG A 90 -8.46 1.19 -1.12
C ARG A 90 -9.14 0.66 0.14
N GLU A 91 -10.41 0.27 0.08
CA GLU A 91 -11.15 -0.29 1.22
C GLU A 91 -10.52 -1.59 1.72
N ALA A 92 -10.12 -2.49 0.82
CA ALA A 92 -9.43 -3.73 1.16
C ALA A 92 -8.10 -3.45 1.90
N MET A 93 -7.29 -2.52 1.40
CA MET A 93 -6.04 -2.15 2.05
C MET A 93 -6.24 -1.43 3.40
N GLU A 94 -7.27 -0.59 3.54
CA GLU A 94 -7.64 -0.01 4.83
C GLU A 94 -8.03 -1.07 5.86
N TYR A 95 -8.66 -2.17 5.43
CA TYR A 95 -8.99 -3.30 6.29
C TYR A 95 -7.72 -4.04 6.75
N VAL A 96 -6.79 -4.32 5.82
CA VAL A 96 -5.53 -5.02 6.11
C VAL A 96 -4.62 -4.18 7.00
N LEU A 97 -4.36 -2.92 6.63
CA LEU A 97 -3.45 -2.03 7.35
C LEU A 97 -3.90 -1.73 8.79
N ARG A 98 -5.22 -1.67 9.05
CA ARG A 98 -5.74 -1.51 10.41
C ARG A 98 -5.47 -2.69 11.34
N ARG A 99 -5.29 -3.89 10.78
CA ARG A 99 -5.05 -5.13 11.54
C ARG A 99 -3.59 -5.56 11.54
N ALA A 100 -2.78 -5.03 10.63
CA ALA A 100 -1.39 -5.43 10.45
C ALA A 100 -0.55 -5.29 11.74
N ASP A 101 -0.84 -4.26 12.55
CA ASP A 101 -0.14 -3.99 13.82
C ASP A 101 -0.90 -4.50 15.06
N ASP A 102 -2.04 -5.18 14.89
CA ASP A 102 -2.79 -5.74 16.02
C ASP A 102 -2.06 -6.99 16.56
N PRO A 103 -1.62 -7.01 17.83
CA PRO A 103 -0.92 -8.16 18.42
C PRO A 103 -1.70 -9.48 18.39
N GLY A 104 -3.03 -9.41 18.28
CA GLY A 104 -3.92 -10.57 18.16
C GLY A 104 -4.16 -11.02 16.72
N PHE A 105 -3.71 -10.26 15.72
CA PHE A 105 -3.92 -10.59 14.31
C PHE A 105 -3.21 -11.87 13.91
N ARG A 106 -3.93 -12.73 13.18
CA ARG A 106 -3.40 -13.96 12.61
C ARG A 106 -3.86 -14.09 11.17
N TRP A 107 -2.93 -14.43 10.28
CA TRP A 107 -3.25 -14.77 8.90
C TRP A 107 -4.03 -16.10 8.87
N SER A 108 -5.22 -16.08 8.30
CA SER A 108 -6.05 -17.27 8.04
C SER A 108 -6.53 -17.25 6.59
N ARG A 109 -6.93 -18.42 6.06
CA ARG A 109 -7.49 -18.52 4.71
C ARG A 109 -8.83 -17.81 4.54
N GLU A 110 -9.55 -17.57 5.63
CA GLU A 110 -10.85 -16.88 5.61
C GLU A 110 -10.68 -15.36 5.48
N LEU A 111 -9.45 -14.87 5.62
CA LEU A 111 -9.08 -13.47 5.50
C LEU A 111 -8.57 -13.10 4.09
N VAL A 112 -8.50 -14.09 3.18
CA VAL A 112 -8.04 -13.98 1.79
C VAL A 112 -9.14 -14.45 0.84
#